data_AF-F0XXZ1-F1
#
_entry.id   AF-F0XXZ1-F1
#
_cell.length_a   1.000
_cell.length_b   1.000
_cell.length_c   1.000
_cell.angle_alpha   90.00
_cell.angle_beta   90.00
_cell.angle_gamma   90.00
#
_symmetry.space_group_name_H-M   'P 1'
#
loop_
_entity.id
_entity.type
_entity.pdbx_description
1 polymer ?
#
loop_
_entity_poly.entity_id
_entity_poly.type
_entity_poly.pdbx_seq_one_letter_code
_entity_poly.pdbx_strand_id
1 'polypeptide(L)'
;MVFTNIALDAEDQLRQRMAWALSHIYVVAVDGVGEANEEIEVWLKYYDIFVEHAFGNLRDVLRDIAASPMMAVYLTFLGSEQYQGGDAFPDENFAREFLQLFTIGLREMNDDGTFTGYETYDGDDILTGARAWTGFDVPKLRGGVEAFRNENFIDDLELVASRRDPFPKSDLTGGYVGDGAPLCVDIPHADAGATEAFIDGVFEHPNVAPFVAKLLLQRFSTSNPSPRYVAAVVDAFRAGSYAGFGTGQYGDLAATLAAILLDREATSPALLADPTHGRLREPLLKVLHFMRAMELDSLDGREVELEGMDRKIGQMVHEAPSVFSYYLPDYAPQGAVARRGLVAPEAQVMEGARLIGLANGLYSLIRHGL
;
A
#
# COMPACT_ATOMS: atom_id res chain seq x y z
N MET A 1 -6.23 19.35 8.82
CA MET A 1 -6.28 17.93 8.37
C MET A 1 -5.26 17.14 9.19
N VAL A 2 -5.68 16.11 9.93
CA VAL A 2 -4.84 15.46 10.96
C VAL A 2 -3.51 14.91 10.40
N PHE A 3 -3.54 14.27 9.23
CA PHE A 3 -2.32 13.81 8.53
C PHE A 3 -1.27 14.92 8.37
N THR A 4 -1.69 16.11 7.93
CA THR A 4 -0.75 17.21 7.63
C THR A 4 -0.03 17.66 8.89
N ASN A 5 -0.74 17.79 10.01
CA ASN A 5 -0.14 18.19 11.28
C ASN A 5 0.83 17.10 11.79
N ILE A 6 0.46 15.82 11.72
CA ILE A 6 1.37 14.71 12.08
C ILE A 6 2.63 14.73 11.20
N ALA A 7 2.49 14.90 9.89
CA ALA A 7 3.64 14.97 8.99
C ALA A 7 4.57 16.17 9.30
N LEU A 8 4.02 17.30 9.73
CA LEU A 8 4.78 18.50 10.06
C LEU A 8 5.44 18.47 11.45
N ASP A 9 4.80 17.85 12.44
CA ASP A 9 5.20 18.00 13.84
C ASP A 9 5.73 16.71 14.48
N ALA A 10 5.40 15.53 13.95
CA ALA A 10 5.83 14.27 14.56
C ALA A 10 7.35 14.11 14.55
N GLU A 11 7.90 13.63 15.67
CA GLU A 11 9.34 13.38 15.83
C GLU A 11 9.82 12.18 14.98
N ASP A 12 8.95 11.21 14.72
CA ASP A 12 9.28 9.94 14.07
C ASP A 12 9.08 9.98 12.54
N GLN A 13 9.70 10.95 11.88
CA GLN A 13 9.55 11.20 10.44
C GLN A 13 9.82 9.99 9.53
N LEU A 14 10.71 9.07 9.94
CA LEU A 14 10.95 7.86 9.17
C LEU A 14 9.72 6.92 9.17
N ARG A 15 9.01 6.83 10.30
CA ARG A 15 7.75 6.08 10.42
C ARG A 15 6.69 6.69 9.51
N GLN A 16 6.50 8.01 9.58
CA GLN A 16 5.55 8.73 8.73
C GLN A 16 5.89 8.56 7.24
N ARG A 17 7.19 8.53 6.90
CA ARG A 17 7.61 8.29 5.52
C ARG A 17 7.32 6.88 5.03
N MET A 18 7.46 5.89 5.90
CA MET A 18 7.10 4.50 5.61
C MET A 18 5.60 4.34 5.50
N ALA A 19 4.82 4.93 6.41
CA ALA A 19 3.38 4.93 6.34
C ALA A 19 2.88 5.54 5.02
N TRP A 20 3.45 6.67 4.60
CA TRP A 20 3.18 7.25 3.28
C TRP A 20 3.54 6.33 2.12
N ALA A 21 4.70 5.66 2.16
CA ALA A 21 5.09 4.70 1.12
C ALA A 21 4.13 3.50 1.03
N LEU A 22 3.70 2.96 2.17
CA LEU A 22 2.73 1.86 2.24
C LEU A 22 1.36 2.31 1.74
N SER A 23 0.91 3.53 2.06
CA SER A 23 -0.36 4.08 1.53
C SER A 23 -0.37 4.27 0.01
N HIS A 24 0.82 4.33 -0.64
CA HIS A 24 0.94 4.32 -2.10
C HIS A 24 0.92 2.92 -2.71
N ILE A 25 1.19 1.89 -1.92
CA ILE A 25 1.18 0.49 -2.35
C ILE A 25 -0.22 -0.08 -2.10
N TYR A 26 -0.75 0.11 -0.89
CA TYR A 26 -2.07 -0.33 -0.44
C TYR A 26 -3.03 0.87 -0.46
N VAL A 27 -3.45 1.24 -1.67
CA VAL A 27 -4.19 2.47 -1.93
C VAL A 27 -5.67 2.31 -1.60
N VAL A 28 -6.22 3.30 -0.89
CA VAL A 28 -7.65 3.63 -0.86
C VAL A 28 -7.80 5.10 -1.21
N ALA A 29 -8.83 5.44 -1.99
CA ALA A 29 -9.07 6.80 -2.45
C ALA A 29 -10.52 7.26 -2.27
N VAL A 30 -10.69 8.56 -2.03
CA VAL A 30 -11.97 9.25 -1.80
C VAL A 30 -13.02 8.87 -2.83
N ASP A 31 -12.66 8.88 -4.12
CA ASP A 31 -13.59 8.62 -5.22
C ASP A 31 -14.16 7.20 -5.23
N GLY A 32 -13.47 6.22 -4.61
CA GLY A 32 -13.91 4.82 -4.61
C GLY A 32 -14.57 4.36 -3.31
N VAL A 33 -14.53 5.16 -2.25
CA VAL A 33 -15.20 4.85 -0.97
C VAL A 33 -16.58 5.49 -0.85
N GLY A 34 -16.94 6.32 -1.83
CA GLY A 34 -18.25 6.95 -1.97
C GLY A 34 -18.71 7.61 -0.67
N GLU A 35 -19.77 7.05 -0.12
CA GLU A 35 -20.46 7.52 1.06
C GLU A 35 -19.66 7.33 2.38
N ALA A 36 -18.70 6.40 2.43
CA ALA A 36 -17.80 6.20 3.58
C ALA A 36 -16.74 7.31 3.73
N ASN A 37 -16.64 8.23 2.77
CA ASN A 37 -15.69 9.35 2.82
C ASN A 37 -16.04 10.45 3.83
N GLU A 38 -17.27 10.48 4.35
CA GLU A 38 -17.77 11.60 5.16
C GLU A 38 -17.21 11.63 6.60
N GLU A 39 -16.45 10.60 6.99
CA GLU A 39 -15.98 10.37 8.36
C GLU A 39 -14.45 10.50 8.45
N ILE A 40 -13.94 11.42 9.27
CA ILE A 40 -12.50 11.66 9.43
C ILE A 40 -11.82 10.50 10.15
N GLU A 41 -12.50 9.93 11.16
CA GLU A 41 -11.96 8.83 11.97
C GLU A 41 -11.68 7.58 11.11
N VAL A 42 -12.50 7.33 10.09
CA VAL A 42 -12.32 6.21 9.14
C VAL A 42 -11.01 6.32 8.38
N TRP A 43 -10.69 7.51 7.87
CA TRP A 43 -9.43 7.76 7.16
C TRP A 43 -8.21 7.64 8.07
N LEU A 44 -8.35 8.08 9.33
CA LEU A 44 -7.28 7.96 10.33
C LEU A 44 -7.02 6.51 10.69
N LYS A 45 -8.08 5.75 10.99
CA LYS A 45 -7.99 4.33 11.29
C LYS A 45 -7.30 3.55 10.17
N TYR A 46 -7.61 3.86 8.92
CA TYR A 46 -6.96 3.21 7.79
C TYR A 46 -5.47 3.60 7.66
N TYR A 47 -5.14 4.88 7.85
CA TYR A 47 -3.76 5.34 7.80
C TYR A 47 -2.91 4.81 8.97
N ASP A 48 -3.53 4.66 10.15
CA ASP A 48 -2.89 4.17 11.36
C ASP A 48 -2.34 2.74 11.20
N ILE A 49 -2.97 1.89 10.38
CA ILE A 49 -2.42 0.56 10.00
C ILE A 49 -0.97 0.71 9.53
N PHE A 50 -0.69 1.70 8.67
CA PHE A 50 0.64 1.89 8.11
C PHE A 50 1.62 2.53 9.09
N VAL A 51 1.13 3.37 10.00
CA VAL A 51 1.95 4.00 11.05
C VAL A 51 2.36 2.94 12.08
N GLU A 52 1.42 2.12 12.53
CA GLU A 52 1.62 1.03 13.49
C GLU A 52 2.62 0.00 12.94
N HIS A 53 2.40 -0.46 11.70
CA HIS A 53 3.21 -1.51 11.07
C HIS A 53 4.41 -1.02 10.28
N ALA A 54 4.74 0.27 10.31
CA ALA A 54 5.86 0.84 9.54
C ALA A 54 7.19 0.06 9.66
N PHE A 55 7.47 -0.49 10.85
CA PHE A 55 8.65 -1.31 11.13
C PHE A 55 8.29 -2.72 11.59
N GLY A 56 7.05 -3.16 11.31
CA GLY A 56 6.51 -4.47 11.66
C GLY A 56 6.72 -5.50 10.54
N ASN A 57 5.75 -6.40 10.39
CA ASN A 57 5.76 -7.44 9.36
C ASN A 57 4.73 -7.13 8.26
N LEU A 58 5.08 -7.40 7.01
CA LEU A 58 4.17 -7.23 5.89
C LEU A 58 2.90 -8.08 6.02
N ARG A 59 2.97 -9.28 6.60
CA ARG A 59 1.78 -10.13 6.84
C ARG A 59 0.72 -9.40 7.66
N ASP A 60 1.14 -8.66 8.68
CA ASP A 60 0.22 -7.90 9.53
C ASP A 60 -0.43 -6.75 8.77
N VAL A 61 0.33 -6.05 7.90
CA VAL A 61 -0.23 -5.04 6.99
C VAL A 61 -1.28 -5.66 6.08
N LEU A 62 -0.98 -6.81 5.44
CA LEU A 62 -1.89 -7.48 4.52
C LEU A 62 -3.19 -7.95 5.20
N ARG A 63 -3.08 -8.45 6.44
CA ARG A 63 -4.25 -8.80 7.25
C ARG A 63 -5.11 -7.57 7.55
N ASP A 64 -4.50 -6.52 8.08
CA ASP A 64 -5.25 -5.38 8.60
C ASP A 64 -5.88 -4.55 7.47
N ILE A 65 -5.25 -4.46 6.29
CA ILE A 65 -5.92 -3.85 5.12
C ILE A 65 -7.07 -4.71 4.61
N ALA A 66 -6.98 -6.04 4.66
CA ALA A 66 -8.03 -6.95 4.21
C ALA A 66 -9.23 -6.97 5.18
N ALA A 67 -9.01 -6.63 6.46
CA ALA A 67 -10.04 -6.49 7.46
C ALA A 67 -10.69 -5.09 7.50
N SER A 68 -10.16 -4.12 6.75
CA SER A 68 -10.63 -2.73 6.77
C SER A 68 -11.93 -2.52 5.97
N PRO A 69 -12.98 -1.91 6.55
CA PRO A 69 -14.18 -1.51 5.82
C PRO A 69 -13.91 -0.61 4.62
N MET A 70 -12.92 0.28 4.74
CA MET A 70 -12.53 1.18 3.64
C MET A 70 -12.02 0.42 2.43
N MET A 71 -11.20 -0.61 2.65
CA MET A 71 -10.71 -1.45 1.57
C MET A 71 -11.86 -2.27 0.96
N ALA A 72 -12.79 -2.74 1.79
CA ALA A 72 -13.93 -3.52 1.34
C ALA A 72 -14.92 -2.74 0.48
N VAL A 73 -15.14 -1.47 0.79
CA VAL A 73 -15.92 -0.58 -0.10
C VAL A 73 -15.11 -0.28 -1.36
N TYR A 74 -13.84 0.12 -1.22
CA TYR A 74 -13.00 0.57 -2.34
C TYR A 74 -12.79 -0.51 -3.41
N LEU A 75 -12.60 -1.76 -2.99
CA LEU A 75 -12.43 -2.91 -3.87
C LEU A 75 -13.62 -3.89 -3.83
N THR A 76 -14.78 -3.35 -3.44
CA THR A 76 -16.13 -3.88 -3.71
C THR A 76 -16.47 -5.27 -3.15
N PHE A 77 -15.68 -5.82 -2.23
CA PHE A 77 -15.98 -7.12 -1.62
C PHE A 77 -16.90 -7.05 -0.39
N LEU A 78 -17.19 -5.85 0.12
CA LEU A 78 -18.13 -5.65 1.24
C LEU A 78 -19.51 -6.24 0.91
N GLY A 79 -20.01 -7.10 1.79
CA GLY A 79 -21.33 -7.73 1.65
C GLY A 79 -21.41 -8.78 0.54
N SER A 80 -20.30 -9.14 -0.11
CA SER A 80 -20.29 -10.19 -1.13
C SER A 80 -20.69 -11.55 -0.53
N GLU A 81 -21.40 -12.36 -1.31
CA GLU A 81 -21.98 -13.62 -0.86
C GLU A 81 -21.54 -14.79 -1.74
N GLN A 82 -21.66 -16.00 -1.20
CA GLN A 82 -21.48 -17.25 -1.94
C GLN A 82 -22.37 -17.33 -3.19
N TYR A 83 -21.94 -18.15 -4.17
CA TYR A 83 -22.70 -18.40 -5.41
C TYR A 83 -24.10 -19.00 -5.19
N GLN A 84 -24.34 -19.64 -4.05
CA GLN A 84 -25.60 -20.31 -3.73
C GLN A 84 -26.33 -19.59 -2.60
N GLY A 85 -27.11 -18.56 -2.88
CA GLY A 85 -27.98 -17.97 -1.84
C GLY A 85 -28.49 -16.55 -2.06
N GLY A 86 -27.86 -15.75 -2.92
CA GLY A 86 -28.22 -14.33 -3.11
C GLY A 86 -27.77 -13.75 -4.45
N ASP A 87 -28.01 -12.44 -4.63
CA ASP A 87 -27.71 -11.70 -5.86
C ASP A 87 -26.31 -11.04 -5.85
N ALA A 88 -25.56 -11.13 -4.74
CA ALA A 88 -24.32 -10.39 -4.48
C ALA A 88 -23.05 -11.26 -4.59
N PHE A 89 -22.99 -12.12 -5.62
CA PHE A 89 -21.92 -13.08 -5.95
C PHE A 89 -20.48 -12.68 -5.55
N PRO A 90 -19.53 -13.64 -5.41
CA PRO A 90 -18.16 -13.32 -5.01
C PRO A 90 -17.52 -12.27 -5.93
N ASP A 91 -17.03 -11.17 -5.36
CA ASP A 91 -16.43 -10.08 -6.11
C ASP A 91 -14.92 -10.33 -6.32
N GLU A 92 -14.50 -10.36 -7.59
CA GLU A 92 -13.12 -10.64 -7.99
C GLU A 92 -12.17 -9.43 -7.87
N ASN A 93 -12.69 -8.22 -7.67
CA ASN A 93 -11.92 -6.99 -7.72
C ASN A 93 -10.83 -6.98 -6.64
N PHE A 94 -11.19 -7.17 -5.37
CA PHE A 94 -10.20 -7.24 -4.30
C PHE A 94 -9.20 -8.38 -4.48
N ALA A 95 -9.66 -9.58 -4.83
CA ALA A 95 -8.78 -10.72 -5.04
C ALA A 95 -7.75 -10.46 -6.15
N ARG A 96 -8.20 -9.86 -7.26
CA ARG A 96 -7.33 -9.46 -8.38
C ARG A 96 -6.31 -8.44 -7.93
N GLU A 97 -6.72 -7.34 -7.31
CA GLU A 97 -5.78 -6.29 -6.90
C GLU A 97 -4.85 -6.75 -5.76
N PHE A 98 -5.33 -7.62 -4.87
CA PHE A 98 -4.52 -8.23 -3.81
C PHE A 98 -3.35 -9.02 -4.39
N LEU A 99 -3.61 -9.87 -5.40
CA LEU A 99 -2.56 -10.63 -6.10
C LEU A 99 -1.70 -9.69 -6.97
N GLN A 100 -2.36 -8.88 -7.80
CA GLN A 100 -1.72 -8.14 -8.88
C GLN A 100 -0.94 -6.91 -8.43
N LEU A 101 -1.47 -6.11 -7.51
CA LEU A 101 -0.91 -4.81 -7.15
C LEU A 101 -0.29 -4.81 -5.76
N PHE A 102 -0.80 -5.62 -4.85
CA PHE A 102 -0.44 -5.55 -3.43
C PHE A 102 0.63 -6.57 -3.02
N THR A 103 0.72 -7.71 -3.71
CA THR A 103 1.57 -8.82 -3.25
C THR A 103 2.50 -9.39 -4.32
N ILE A 104 1.99 -10.05 -5.36
CA ILE A 104 2.79 -10.89 -6.26
C ILE A 104 2.94 -10.32 -7.66
N GLY A 105 2.26 -9.25 -8.06
CA GLY A 105 2.43 -8.72 -9.42
C GLY A 105 1.79 -9.60 -10.49
N LEU A 106 1.87 -9.18 -11.76
CA LEU A 106 1.40 -9.95 -12.92
C LEU A 106 2.38 -11.01 -13.42
N ARG A 107 3.68 -10.81 -13.14
CA ARG A 107 4.76 -11.57 -13.77
C ARG A 107 5.76 -12.00 -12.72
N GLU A 108 6.19 -13.24 -12.86
CA GLU A 108 7.20 -13.82 -12.00
C GLU A 108 8.53 -13.06 -12.15
N MET A 109 9.20 -12.86 -11.02
CA MET A 109 10.43 -12.11 -10.88
C MET A 109 11.51 -12.98 -10.27
N ASN A 110 12.74 -12.80 -10.77
CA ASN A 110 13.94 -13.25 -10.09
C ASN A 110 14.25 -12.31 -8.92
N ASP A 111 15.08 -12.78 -7.99
CA ASP A 111 15.51 -12.00 -6.81
C ASP A 111 16.23 -10.70 -7.17
N ASP A 112 16.80 -10.62 -8.37
CA ASP A 112 17.45 -9.42 -8.89
C ASP A 112 16.47 -8.40 -9.53
N GLY A 113 15.16 -8.68 -9.47
CA GLY A 113 14.09 -7.82 -9.98
C GLY A 113 13.82 -7.93 -11.48
N THR A 114 14.48 -8.85 -12.20
CA THR A 114 14.20 -9.17 -13.60
C THR A 114 13.04 -10.15 -13.74
N PHE A 115 12.34 -10.17 -14.87
CA PHE A 115 11.19 -11.04 -15.09
C PHE A 115 11.58 -12.40 -15.71
N THR A 116 10.94 -13.49 -15.27
CA THR A 116 11.18 -14.85 -15.80
C THR A 116 10.49 -15.10 -17.13
N GLY A 117 9.36 -14.42 -17.38
CA GLY A 117 8.54 -14.62 -18.57
C GLY A 117 7.18 -15.27 -18.31
N TYR A 118 6.96 -15.83 -17.12
CA TYR A 118 5.71 -16.46 -16.72
C TYR A 118 4.81 -15.49 -15.94
N GLU A 119 3.52 -15.79 -15.93
CA GLU A 119 2.50 -15.13 -15.09
C GLU A 119 2.51 -15.76 -13.69
N THR A 120 2.10 -14.99 -12.69
CA THR A 120 2.15 -15.35 -11.26
C THR A 120 0.89 -16.02 -10.74
N TYR A 121 -0.23 -15.83 -11.43
CA TYR A 121 -1.54 -16.38 -11.09
C TYR A 121 -2.40 -16.41 -12.35
N ASP A 122 -3.52 -17.14 -12.31
CA ASP A 122 -4.50 -17.19 -13.39
C ASP A 122 -5.93 -16.79 -12.94
N GLY A 123 -6.91 -17.00 -13.82
CA GLY A 123 -8.30 -16.66 -13.51
C GLY A 123 -8.92 -17.51 -12.40
N ASP A 124 -8.47 -18.76 -12.24
CA ASP A 124 -8.99 -19.67 -11.22
C ASP A 124 -8.46 -19.27 -9.82
N ASP A 125 -7.24 -18.74 -9.76
CA ASP A 125 -6.68 -18.15 -8.53
C ASP A 125 -7.47 -16.91 -8.07
N ILE A 126 -7.85 -16.03 -9.01
CA ILE A 126 -8.67 -14.85 -8.72
C ILE A 126 -10.03 -15.26 -8.18
N LEU A 127 -10.69 -16.22 -8.83
CA LEU A 127 -12.00 -16.71 -8.39
C LEU A 127 -11.92 -17.37 -7.01
N THR A 128 -10.83 -18.11 -6.76
CA THR A 128 -10.58 -18.74 -5.45
C THR A 128 -10.37 -17.69 -4.36
N GLY A 129 -9.57 -16.67 -4.63
CA GLY A 129 -9.42 -15.50 -3.76
C GLY A 129 -10.77 -14.81 -3.51
N ALA A 130 -11.55 -14.53 -4.56
CA ALA A 130 -12.86 -13.88 -4.45
C ALA A 130 -13.79 -14.65 -3.49
N ARG A 131 -13.80 -15.98 -3.60
CA ARG A 131 -14.53 -16.86 -2.68
C ARG A 131 -14.00 -16.78 -1.25
N ALA A 132 -12.68 -16.59 -1.07
CA ALA A 132 -12.03 -16.36 0.22
C ALA A 132 -12.38 -15.01 0.86
N TRP A 133 -13.00 -14.07 0.14
CA TRP A 133 -13.48 -12.77 0.68
C TRP A 133 -15.00 -12.63 0.73
N THR A 134 -15.74 -13.72 0.54
CA THR A 134 -17.20 -13.73 0.74
C THR A 134 -17.57 -13.66 2.22
N GLY A 135 -18.66 -12.96 2.52
CA GLY A 135 -19.31 -12.94 3.82
C GLY A 135 -18.80 -11.86 4.77
N PHE A 136 -17.90 -10.97 4.37
CA PHE A 136 -17.47 -9.85 5.21
C PHE A 136 -18.49 -8.72 5.15
N ASP A 137 -18.88 -8.20 6.32
CA ASP A 137 -19.78 -7.06 6.45
C ASP A 137 -19.33 -6.17 7.62
N VAL A 138 -19.84 -4.93 7.67
CA VAL A 138 -19.55 -4.02 8.78
C VAL A 138 -20.14 -4.55 10.09
N PRO A 139 -19.42 -4.43 11.22
CA PRO A 139 -19.95 -4.82 12.52
C PRO A 139 -21.15 -3.99 12.92
N LYS A 140 -21.87 -4.46 13.95
CA LYS A 140 -22.94 -3.66 14.54
C LYS A 140 -22.41 -2.34 15.08
N LEU A 141 -23.22 -1.30 14.89
CA LEU A 141 -22.93 0.03 15.43
C LEU A 141 -22.70 -0.04 16.95
N ARG A 142 -21.58 0.56 17.41
CA ARG A 142 -21.27 0.79 18.82
C ARG A 142 -21.25 2.27 19.15
N GLY A 143 -21.28 2.60 20.44
CA GLY A 143 -21.08 3.98 20.89
C GLY A 143 -19.61 4.41 20.82
N GLY A 144 -19.39 5.73 20.71
CA GLY A 144 -18.05 6.31 20.75
C GLY A 144 -17.23 6.15 19.47
N VAL A 145 -17.91 6.02 18.33
CA VAL A 145 -17.33 6.13 16.98
C VAL A 145 -18.05 7.22 16.21
N GLU A 146 -17.35 7.83 15.27
CA GLU A 146 -17.98 8.52 14.15
C GLU A 146 -18.84 7.52 13.36
N ALA A 147 -20.11 7.86 13.17
CA ALA A 147 -21.08 7.00 12.49
C ALA A 147 -22.25 7.86 11.98
N PHE A 148 -21.96 8.74 11.03
CA PHE A 148 -22.95 9.61 10.40
C PHE A 148 -24.11 8.81 9.78
N ARG A 149 -23.89 7.52 9.51
CA ARG A 149 -24.78 6.63 8.75
C ARG A 149 -25.45 5.53 9.58
N ASN A 150 -25.24 5.52 10.90
CA ASN A 150 -25.67 4.43 11.80
C ASN A 150 -25.03 3.06 11.47
N GLU A 151 -23.88 3.06 10.81
CA GLU A 151 -23.05 1.89 10.50
C GLU A 151 -21.65 2.10 11.07
N ASN A 152 -20.87 1.04 11.21
CA ASN A 152 -19.55 1.08 11.83
C ASN A 152 -18.47 0.80 10.78
N PHE A 153 -17.90 1.87 10.22
CA PHE A 153 -16.78 1.79 9.26
C PHE A 153 -15.40 1.94 9.93
N ILE A 154 -15.36 2.02 11.27
CA ILE A 154 -14.14 2.18 12.05
C ILE A 154 -13.57 0.83 12.48
N ASP A 155 -14.42 -0.06 12.96
CA ASP A 155 -13.99 -1.37 13.41
C ASP A 155 -13.79 -2.33 12.23
N ASP A 156 -12.92 -3.32 12.43
CA ASP A 156 -12.65 -4.35 11.45
C ASP A 156 -13.93 -5.11 11.06
N LEU A 157 -13.96 -5.58 9.81
CA LEU A 157 -15.09 -6.33 9.25
C LEU A 157 -15.40 -7.59 10.05
N GLU A 158 -16.68 -7.89 10.19
CA GLU A 158 -17.17 -9.13 10.79
C GLU A 158 -17.60 -10.12 9.70
N LEU A 159 -17.38 -11.40 9.99
CA LEU A 159 -17.78 -12.46 9.09
C LEU A 159 -19.22 -12.92 9.35
N VAL A 160 -20.06 -12.79 8.34
CA VAL A 160 -21.43 -13.29 8.30
C VAL A 160 -21.42 -14.72 7.74
N ALA A 161 -21.34 -15.71 8.63
CA ALA A 161 -21.20 -17.13 8.28
C ALA A 161 -22.22 -17.63 7.24
N SER A 162 -23.47 -17.13 7.24
CA SER A 162 -24.49 -17.55 6.27
C SER A 162 -24.22 -17.11 4.83
N ARG A 163 -23.38 -16.09 4.63
CA ARG A 163 -22.98 -15.53 3.33
C ARG A 163 -21.66 -16.10 2.83
N ARG A 164 -20.91 -16.78 3.70
CA ARG A 164 -19.60 -17.35 3.40
C ARG A 164 -19.71 -18.48 2.38
N ASP A 165 -18.79 -18.52 1.41
CA ASP A 165 -18.65 -19.64 0.49
C ASP A 165 -18.16 -20.89 1.26
N PRO A 166 -18.97 -21.97 1.33
CA PRO A 166 -18.67 -23.15 2.14
C PRO A 166 -17.80 -24.17 1.41
N PHE A 167 -17.43 -23.90 0.15
CA PHE A 167 -16.76 -24.85 -0.70
C PHE A 167 -15.24 -24.70 -0.62
N PRO A 168 -14.51 -25.80 -0.88
CA PRO A 168 -13.07 -25.82 -0.88
C PRO A 168 -12.42 -24.69 -1.71
N LYS A 169 -11.40 -24.04 -1.16
CA LYS A 169 -10.54 -23.04 -1.83
C LYS A 169 -9.12 -23.57 -1.95
N SER A 170 -8.50 -23.44 -3.11
CA SER A 170 -7.11 -23.83 -3.36
C SER A 170 -6.11 -22.75 -2.93
N ASP A 171 -4.84 -23.13 -2.77
CA ASP A 171 -3.73 -22.16 -2.78
C ASP A 171 -3.22 -21.95 -4.20
N LEU A 172 -2.32 -20.96 -4.37
CA LEU A 172 -1.66 -20.62 -5.63
C LEU A 172 -0.75 -21.74 -6.19
N THR A 173 -0.49 -22.80 -5.42
CA THR A 173 0.33 -23.94 -5.81
C THR A 173 -0.49 -25.21 -6.07
N GLY A 174 -1.82 -25.12 -6.05
CA GLY A 174 -2.74 -26.23 -6.25
C GLY A 174 -3.00 -27.08 -5.00
N GLY A 175 -2.58 -26.64 -3.82
CA GLY A 175 -2.97 -27.17 -2.52
C GLY A 175 -4.30 -26.59 -2.02
N TYR A 176 -4.54 -26.62 -0.71
CA TYR A 176 -5.86 -26.34 -0.12
C TYR A 176 -5.76 -25.35 1.05
N VAL A 177 -6.57 -24.30 0.99
CA VAL A 177 -6.52 -23.13 1.87
C VAL A 177 -7.71 -23.05 2.83
N GLY A 178 -8.87 -23.64 2.50
CA GLY A 178 -9.97 -23.73 3.46
C GLY A 178 -11.40 -23.70 2.93
N ASP A 179 -12.30 -23.71 3.93
CA ASP A 179 -13.75 -23.96 3.99
C ASP A 179 -14.26 -25.18 3.19
N GLY A 180 -14.44 -26.33 3.86
CA GLY A 180 -14.97 -27.58 3.28
C GLY A 180 -13.95 -28.75 3.22
N ALA A 181 -14.09 -29.72 4.12
CA ALA A 181 -13.19 -30.84 4.47
C ALA A 181 -11.99 -31.19 3.54
N PRO A 182 -10.73 -31.03 4.01
CA PRO A 182 -9.71 -32.06 3.87
C PRO A 182 -10.00 -33.22 4.87
N LEU A 183 -9.34 -34.37 4.70
CA LEU A 183 -9.65 -35.68 5.34
C LEU A 183 -9.86 -35.64 6.89
N CYS A 184 -10.46 -36.73 7.42
CA CYS A 184 -10.97 -36.92 8.79
C CYS A 184 -10.04 -36.66 10.01
N VAL A 185 -8.85 -36.05 9.85
CA VAL A 185 -7.87 -35.84 10.94
C VAL A 185 -7.66 -34.37 11.33
N ASP A 186 -8.21 -33.41 10.59
CA ASP A 186 -7.87 -31.99 10.78
C ASP A 186 -9.02 -31.19 11.46
N ILE A 187 -8.98 -31.25 12.80
CA ILE A 187 -9.25 -30.26 13.87
C ILE A 187 -10.17 -29.04 13.56
N PRO A 188 -11.05 -28.63 14.52
CA PRO A 188 -12.06 -27.59 14.35
C PRO A 188 -11.53 -26.15 14.50
N HIS A 189 -11.99 -25.20 13.67
CA HIS A 189 -12.53 -23.87 14.04
C HIS A 189 -12.82 -22.94 12.81
N ALA A 190 -14.08 -22.47 12.77
CA ALA A 190 -14.69 -21.27 12.18
C ALA A 190 -14.02 -20.50 11.02
N ASP A 191 -14.69 -20.51 9.86
CA ASP A 191 -15.00 -19.49 8.85
C ASP A 191 -13.99 -18.36 8.47
N ALA A 192 -13.17 -17.83 9.39
CA ALA A 192 -12.08 -16.88 9.10
C ALA A 192 -10.78 -17.57 8.62
N GLY A 193 -10.66 -18.89 8.86
CA GLY A 193 -9.44 -19.65 8.57
C GLY A 193 -9.03 -19.63 7.10
N ALA A 194 -9.98 -19.67 6.16
CA ALA A 194 -9.64 -19.68 4.74
C ALA A 194 -9.13 -18.32 4.24
N THR A 195 -9.57 -17.20 4.81
CA THR A 195 -9.05 -15.87 4.44
C THR A 195 -7.63 -15.70 4.94
N GLU A 196 -7.38 -16.02 6.22
CA GLU A 196 -6.03 -15.97 6.80
C GLU A 196 -5.07 -16.92 6.06
N ALA A 197 -5.50 -18.14 5.78
CA ALA A 197 -4.68 -19.09 5.04
C ALA A 197 -4.41 -18.64 3.60
N PHE A 198 -5.36 -17.93 2.96
CA PHE A 198 -5.12 -17.36 1.63
C PHE A 198 -4.09 -16.24 1.69
N ILE A 199 -4.22 -15.34 2.67
CA ILE A 199 -3.23 -14.28 2.94
C ILE A 199 -1.85 -14.90 3.20
N ASP A 200 -1.77 -15.95 4.02
CA ASP A 200 -0.52 -16.65 4.32
C ASP A 200 0.09 -17.30 3.08
N GLY A 201 -0.71 -18.02 2.28
CA GLY A 201 -0.25 -18.65 1.05
C GLY A 201 0.25 -17.65 0.01
N VAL A 202 -0.41 -16.50 -0.12
CA VAL A 202 0.05 -15.41 -0.99
C VAL A 202 1.30 -14.75 -0.41
N PHE A 203 1.35 -14.49 0.89
CA PHE A 203 2.48 -13.85 1.56
C PHE A 203 3.78 -14.67 1.43
N GLU A 204 3.68 -15.99 1.53
CA GLU A 204 4.80 -16.92 1.36
C GLU A 204 5.19 -17.14 -0.12
N HIS A 205 4.42 -16.59 -1.06
CA HIS A 205 4.71 -16.76 -2.48
C HIS A 205 6.10 -16.17 -2.84
N PRO A 206 6.95 -16.88 -3.60
CA PRO A 206 8.33 -16.44 -3.88
C PRO A 206 8.45 -15.04 -4.49
N ASN A 207 7.41 -14.59 -5.20
CA ASN A 207 7.37 -13.31 -5.87
C ASN A 207 7.08 -12.11 -4.96
N VAL A 208 6.58 -12.31 -3.74
CA VAL A 208 6.27 -11.20 -2.82
C VAL A 208 7.52 -10.39 -2.49
N ALA A 209 8.60 -11.07 -2.13
CA ALA A 209 9.84 -10.41 -1.75
C ALA A 209 10.42 -9.50 -2.86
N PRO A 210 10.67 -9.98 -4.10
CA PRO A 210 11.17 -9.12 -5.18
C PRO A 210 10.17 -8.04 -5.61
N PHE A 211 8.87 -8.32 -5.57
CA PHE A 211 7.83 -7.35 -5.92
C PHE A 211 7.80 -6.17 -4.93
N VAL A 212 7.63 -6.45 -3.64
CA VAL A 212 7.55 -5.44 -2.58
C VAL A 212 8.88 -4.70 -2.41
N ALA A 213 10.02 -5.41 -2.48
CA ALA A 213 11.34 -4.79 -2.41
C ALA A 213 11.52 -3.73 -3.50
N LYS A 214 11.11 -4.02 -4.73
CA LYS A 214 11.22 -3.08 -5.86
C LYS A 214 10.34 -1.84 -5.67
N LEU A 215 9.10 -2.01 -5.22
CA LEU A 215 8.19 -0.89 -4.94
C LEU A 215 8.76 0.02 -3.83
N LEU A 216 9.19 -0.56 -2.71
CA LEU A 216 9.77 0.22 -1.60
C LEU A 216 11.10 0.89 -2.00
N LEU A 217 11.96 0.22 -2.77
CA LEU A 217 13.19 0.82 -3.32
C LEU A 217 12.91 2.10 -4.10
N GLN A 218 11.90 2.06 -4.97
CA GLN A 218 11.48 3.23 -5.76
C GLN A 218 10.89 4.34 -4.87
N ARG A 219 10.25 4.00 -3.76
CA ARG A 219 9.67 4.97 -2.82
C ARG A 219 10.69 5.61 -1.88
N PHE A 220 11.86 5.01 -1.67
CA PHE A 220 12.84 5.49 -0.70
C PHE A 220 14.16 5.95 -1.31
N SER A 221 14.70 5.23 -2.28
CA SER A 221 16.09 5.39 -2.72
C SER A 221 16.18 5.86 -4.18
N THR A 222 15.89 4.99 -5.14
CA THR A 222 16.14 5.24 -6.57
C THR A 222 15.04 4.65 -7.44
N SER A 223 14.68 5.35 -8.51
CA SER A 223 13.69 4.87 -9.47
C SER A 223 14.19 3.67 -10.28
N ASN A 224 15.51 3.54 -10.43
CA ASN A 224 16.18 2.55 -11.26
C ASN A 224 17.27 1.82 -10.45
N PRO A 225 16.91 0.96 -9.46
CA PRO A 225 17.89 0.23 -8.67
C PRO A 225 18.63 -0.80 -9.53
N SER A 226 19.92 -1.03 -9.23
CA SER A 226 20.65 -2.13 -9.88
C SER A 226 20.09 -3.51 -9.47
N PRO A 227 20.23 -4.54 -10.32
CA PRO A 227 19.73 -5.88 -9.98
C PRO A 227 20.31 -6.43 -8.66
N ARG A 228 21.57 -6.12 -8.37
CA ARG A 228 22.22 -6.48 -7.12
C ARG A 228 21.57 -5.77 -5.91
N TYR A 229 21.16 -4.52 -6.07
CA TYR A 229 20.53 -3.78 -4.97
C TYR A 229 19.16 -4.36 -4.65
N VAL A 230 18.38 -4.72 -5.67
CA VAL A 230 17.12 -5.44 -5.49
C VAL A 230 17.37 -6.75 -4.73
N ALA A 231 18.32 -7.57 -5.18
CA ALA A 231 18.65 -8.84 -4.52
C ALA A 231 19.03 -8.67 -3.04
N ALA A 232 19.83 -7.65 -2.70
CA ALA A 232 20.21 -7.38 -1.32
C ALA A 232 19.01 -7.03 -0.42
N VAL A 233 18.02 -6.31 -0.95
CA VAL A 233 16.78 -5.98 -0.22
C VAL A 233 15.87 -7.19 -0.12
N VAL A 234 15.78 -8.02 -1.17
CA VAL A 234 15.06 -9.30 -1.14
C VAL A 234 15.63 -10.25 -0.09
N ASP A 235 16.95 -10.36 -0.01
CA ASP A 235 17.63 -11.16 1.01
C ASP A 235 17.30 -10.67 2.42
N ALA A 236 17.28 -9.35 2.65
CA ALA A 236 16.92 -8.75 3.94
C ALA A 236 15.46 -9.00 4.32
N PHE A 237 14.54 -8.86 3.36
CA PHE A 237 13.11 -9.13 3.55
C PHE A 237 12.88 -10.59 3.95
N ARG A 238 13.57 -11.53 3.29
CA ARG A 238 13.45 -12.97 3.56
C ARG A 238 14.11 -13.38 4.87
N ALA A 239 15.31 -12.88 5.14
CA ALA A 239 16.05 -13.18 6.35
C ALA A 239 15.46 -12.47 7.59
N GLY A 240 14.61 -11.46 7.38
CA GLY A 240 14.06 -10.64 8.44
C GLY A 240 15.10 -9.83 9.21
N SER A 241 16.30 -9.67 8.65
CA SER A 241 17.39 -9.00 9.34
C SER A 241 18.38 -8.34 8.37
N TYR A 242 18.83 -7.13 8.73
CA TYR A 242 19.88 -6.41 8.00
C TYR A 242 20.62 -5.46 8.92
N ALA A 243 21.95 -5.55 8.97
CA ALA A 243 22.82 -4.65 9.74
C ALA A 243 22.38 -4.42 11.21
N GLY A 244 21.82 -5.44 11.86
CA GLY A 244 21.34 -5.37 13.25
C GLY A 244 19.90 -4.86 13.43
N PHE A 245 19.19 -4.55 12.34
CA PHE A 245 17.76 -4.28 12.33
C PHE A 245 16.97 -5.53 11.95
N GLY A 246 15.72 -5.59 12.43
CA GLY A 246 14.77 -6.67 12.13
C GLY A 246 14.64 -7.72 13.23
N THR A 247 13.61 -8.55 13.09
CA THR A 247 13.17 -9.59 14.03
C THR A 247 13.69 -10.98 13.68
N GLY A 248 14.24 -11.17 12.49
CA GLY A 248 14.65 -12.47 11.95
C GLY A 248 13.50 -13.28 11.33
N GLN A 249 12.34 -12.65 11.11
CA GLN A 249 11.17 -13.28 10.49
C GLN A 249 11.03 -12.82 9.04
N TYR A 250 10.60 -13.73 8.15
CA TYR A 250 10.28 -13.40 6.77
C TYR A 250 9.24 -12.27 6.71
N GLY A 251 9.44 -11.29 5.84
CA GLY A 251 8.54 -10.14 5.66
C GLY A 251 8.77 -8.96 6.60
N ASP A 252 9.91 -8.92 7.30
CA ASP A 252 10.25 -7.83 8.20
C ASP A 252 10.52 -6.50 7.46
N LEU A 253 9.69 -5.50 7.71
CA LEU A 253 9.76 -4.20 7.05
C LEU A 253 10.89 -3.32 7.60
N ALA A 254 11.31 -3.52 8.86
CA ALA A 254 12.44 -2.80 9.44
C ALA A 254 13.76 -3.22 8.79
N ALA A 255 13.99 -4.53 8.65
CA ALA A 255 15.14 -5.10 7.95
C ALA A 255 15.17 -4.66 6.48
N THR A 256 14.02 -4.71 5.81
CA THR A 256 13.86 -4.30 4.42
C THR A 256 14.21 -2.83 4.23
N LEU A 257 13.67 -1.93 5.07
CA LEU A 257 13.98 -0.51 5.00
C LEU A 257 15.44 -0.21 5.35
N ALA A 258 16.01 -0.91 6.33
CA ALA A 258 17.42 -0.79 6.67
C ALA A 258 18.31 -1.18 5.48
N ALA A 259 18.00 -2.28 4.79
CA ALA A 259 18.71 -2.69 3.58
C ALA A 259 18.61 -1.63 2.48
N ILE A 260 17.43 -1.02 2.29
CA ILE A 260 17.26 0.07 1.35
C ILE A 260 18.16 1.26 1.73
N LEU A 261 18.10 1.76 2.96
CA LEU A 261 18.76 3.01 3.32
C LEU A 261 20.27 2.87 3.56
N LEU A 262 20.75 1.68 3.91
CA LEU A 262 22.14 1.45 4.31
C LEU A 262 22.97 0.70 3.28
N ASP A 263 22.37 0.18 2.20
CA ASP A 263 23.14 -0.45 1.14
C ASP A 263 24.15 0.53 0.51
N ARG A 264 25.25 -0.02 0.00
CA ARG A 264 26.33 0.73 -0.65
C ARG A 264 25.83 1.60 -1.82
N GLU A 265 24.76 1.22 -2.50
CA GLU A 265 24.19 1.97 -3.61
C GLU A 265 23.41 3.20 -3.14
N ALA A 266 22.81 3.16 -1.94
CA ALA A 266 22.17 4.33 -1.34
C ALA A 266 23.18 5.34 -0.78
N THR A 267 24.38 4.89 -0.41
CA THR A 267 25.35 5.69 0.36
C THR A 267 26.62 6.05 -0.43
N SER A 268 26.82 5.51 -1.63
CA SER A 268 28.04 5.72 -2.42
C SER A 268 28.13 7.15 -2.98
N PRO A 269 29.18 7.92 -2.65
CA PRO A 269 29.39 9.24 -3.22
C PRO A 269 29.64 9.21 -4.73
N ALA A 270 30.13 8.09 -5.26
CA ALA A 270 30.38 7.95 -6.70
C ALA A 270 29.07 7.98 -7.51
N LEU A 271 27.97 7.51 -6.93
CA LEU A 271 26.66 7.49 -7.59
C LEU A 271 25.96 8.84 -7.54
N LEU A 272 26.35 9.75 -6.63
CA LEU A 272 25.83 11.13 -6.62
C LEU A 272 26.17 11.90 -7.90
N ALA A 273 27.23 11.52 -8.61
CA ALA A 273 27.62 12.10 -9.88
C ALA A 273 26.92 11.46 -11.09
N ASP A 274 26.22 10.34 -10.90
CA ASP A 274 25.49 9.66 -11.97
C ASP A 274 24.13 10.35 -12.21
N PRO A 275 23.90 10.95 -13.39
CA PRO A 275 22.64 11.63 -13.69
C PRO A 275 21.44 10.68 -13.83
N THR A 276 21.65 9.37 -13.81
CA THR A 276 20.61 8.34 -13.85
C THR A 276 20.29 7.73 -12.48
N HIS A 277 21.07 8.08 -11.45
CA HIS A 277 20.87 7.59 -10.10
C HIS A 277 19.93 8.48 -9.29
N GLY A 278 19.16 7.86 -8.41
CA GLY A 278 18.20 8.54 -7.53
C GLY A 278 16.79 8.57 -8.10
N ARG A 279 15.98 9.48 -7.59
CA ARG A 279 14.58 9.66 -7.99
C ARG A 279 14.15 11.11 -7.93
N LEU A 280 13.06 11.43 -8.59
CA LEU A 280 12.38 12.69 -8.39
C LEU A 280 11.62 12.64 -7.06
N ARG A 281 11.76 13.69 -6.25
CA ARG A 281 10.98 13.80 -5.01
C ARG A 281 9.52 14.16 -5.33
N GLU A 282 8.60 13.45 -4.68
CA GLU A 282 7.15 13.62 -4.82
C GLU A 282 6.71 15.07 -4.47
N PRO A 283 5.79 15.67 -5.23
CA PRO A 283 5.30 17.04 -5.01
C PRO A 283 4.85 17.36 -3.59
N LEU A 284 3.96 16.55 -2.99
CA LEU A 284 3.42 16.84 -1.65
C LEU A 284 4.54 16.84 -0.60
N LEU A 285 5.49 15.93 -0.73
CA LEU A 285 6.61 15.79 0.20
C LEU A 285 7.68 16.85 0.01
N LYS A 286 7.71 17.55 -1.13
CA LYS A 286 8.48 18.78 -1.28
C LYS A 286 7.85 19.91 -0.48
N VAL A 287 6.51 20.04 -0.52
CA VAL A 287 5.76 21.05 0.24
C VAL A 287 5.95 20.84 1.74
N LEU A 288 5.67 19.64 2.24
CA LEU A 288 5.81 19.32 3.66
C LEU A 288 7.24 19.52 4.17
N HIS A 289 8.23 19.08 3.39
CA HIS A 289 9.63 19.28 3.75
C HIS A 289 10.05 20.75 3.74
N PHE A 290 9.53 21.53 2.80
CA PHE A 290 9.78 22.96 2.76
C PHE A 290 9.18 23.65 3.99
N MET A 291 7.92 23.35 4.32
CA MET A 291 7.25 23.88 5.53
C MET A 291 8.03 23.55 6.80
N ARG A 292 8.49 22.30 6.95
CA ARG A 292 9.35 21.90 8.07
C ARG A 292 10.70 22.61 8.09
N ALA A 293 11.37 22.72 6.94
CA ALA A 293 12.67 23.38 6.85
C ALA A 293 12.61 24.89 7.12
N MET A 294 11.44 25.49 6.91
CA MET A 294 11.16 26.89 7.24
C MET A 294 10.64 27.07 8.68
N GLU A 295 10.55 25.99 9.46
CA GLU A 295 10.00 26.00 10.82
C GLU A 295 8.63 26.68 10.88
N LEU A 296 7.72 26.27 9.97
CA LEU A 296 6.39 26.85 9.89
C LEU A 296 5.70 26.83 11.27
N ASP A 297 5.40 28.02 11.78
CA ASP A 297 4.62 28.22 13.01
C ASP A 297 3.19 28.58 12.64
N SER A 298 2.22 27.79 13.10
CA SER A 298 0.83 28.03 12.77
C SER A 298 0.26 29.17 13.61
N LEU A 299 -0.50 30.07 12.97
CA LEU A 299 -1.09 31.22 13.66
C LEU A 299 -2.02 30.73 14.77
N ASP A 300 -1.72 31.13 16.01
CA ASP A 300 -2.49 30.81 17.22
C ASP A 300 -2.66 29.30 17.47
N GLY A 301 -1.73 28.46 17.00
CA GLY A 301 -1.79 27.00 17.19
C GLY A 301 -2.92 26.33 16.40
N ARG A 302 -3.40 26.98 15.33
CA ARG A 302 -4.40 26.38 14.43
C ARG A 302 -3.79 25.22 13.66
N GLU A 303 -4.64 24.26 13.33
CA GLU A 303 -4.24 23.19 12.43
C GLU A 303 -3.87 23.72 11.05
N VAL A 304 -2.83 23.13 10.48
CA VAL A 304 -2.46 23.34 9.09
C VAL A 304 -3.40 22.55 8.19
N GLU A 305 -3.95 23.24 7.20
CA GLU A 305 -4.80 22.65 6.18
C GLU A 305 -4.27 22.97 4.79
N LEU A 306 -4.07 21.93 3.99
CA LEU A 306 -3.63 22.03 2.61
C LEU A 306 -4.79 21.64 1.70
N GLU A 307 -5.51 22.62 1.18
CA GLU A 307 -6.68 22.35 0.33
C GLU A 307 -6.31 22.26 -1.15
N GLY A 308 -6.92 21.29 -1.87
CA GLY A 308 -6.88 21.20 -3.33
C GLY A 308 -5.47 20.98 -3.90
N MET A 309 -4.63 20.23 -3.20
CA MET A 309 -3.26 19.95 -3.63
C MET A 309 -3.21 19.01 -4.85
N ASP A 310 -4.25 18.21 -5.07
CA ASP A 310 -4.49 17.42 -6.28
C ASP A 310 -4.49 18.31 -7.53
N ARG A 311 -5.23 19.44 -7.50
CA ARG A 311 -5.31 20.39 -8.62
C ARG A 311 -4.05 21.23 -8.74
N LYS A 312 -3.46 21.62 -7.61
CA LYS A 312 -2.30 22.54 -7.55
C LYS A 312 -0.99 21.85 -7.94
N ILE A 313 -0.76 20.64 -7.42
CA ILE A 313 0.53 19.93 -7.54
C ILE A 313 0.40 18.47 -7.97
N GLY A 314 -0.80 17.96 -8.18
CA GLY A 314 -1.04 16.59 -8.64
C GLY A 314 -1.07 15.53 -7.55
N GLN A 315 -1.03 15.92 -6.27
CA GLN A 315 -1.02 15.00 -5.14
C GLN A 315 -1.70 15.63 -3.93
N MET A 316 -2.72 14.95 -3.40
CA MET A 316 -3.37 15.27 -2.14
C MET A 316 -3.66 13.98 -1.40
N VAL A 317 -3.44 13.96 -0.09
CA VAL A 317 -3.67 12.81 0.79
C VAL A 317 -5.08 12.26 0.56
N HIS A 318 -5.20 10.93 0.44
CA HIS A 318 -6.44 10.20 0.17
C HIS A 318 -7.10 10.46 -1.21
N GLU A 319 -6.60 11.39 -2.02
CA GLU A 319 -7.14 11.70 -3.36
C GLU A 319 -6.30 11.05 -4.48
N ALA A 320 -5.95 9.78 -4.32
CA ALA A 320 -5.30 9.05 -5.38
C ALA A 320 -6.26 8.85 -6.56
N PRO A 321 -5.84 9.08 -7.82
CA PRO A 321 -6.72 9.03 -8.98
C PRO A 321 -7.14 7.63 -9.42
N SER A 322 -6.51 6.57 -8.88
CA SER A 322 -6.81 5.17 -9.22
C SER A 322 -6.19 4.20 -8.21
N VAL A 323 -6.51 2.90 -8.35
CA VAL A 323 -5.85 1.79 -7.65
C VAL A 323 -4.33 1.74 -7.84
N PHE A 324 -3.79 2.40 -8.88
CA PHE A 324 -2.35 2.54 -9.11
C PHE A 324 -1.70 3.70 -8.34
N SER A 325 -2.39 4.31 -7.38
CA SER A 325 -1.96 5.52 -6.69
C SER A 325 -1.87 6.73 -7.65
N TYR A 326 -1.03 7.71 -7.31
CA TYR A 326 -0.82 8.93 -8.10
C TYR A 326 -0.01 8.70 -9.38
N TYR A 327 0.80 7.64 -9.44
CA TYR A 327 1.69 7.38 -10.57
C TYR A 327 2.14 5.92 -10.63
N LEU A 328 2.36 5.42 -11.84
CA LEU A 328 2.74 4.05 -12.13
C LEU A 328 4.22 3.79 -11.79
N PRO A 329 4.55 2.65 -11.16
CA PRO A 329 5.95 2.26 -10.85
C PRO A 329 6.87 2.16 -12.07
N ASP A 330 6.31 1.92 -13.25
CA ASP A 330 7.02 1.76 -14.52
C ASP A 330 6.89 2.97 -15.47
N TYR A 331 6.28 4.07 -15.01
CA TYR A 331 6.12 5.26 -15.84
C TYR A 331 7.48 5.81 -16.29
N ALA A 332 7.62 5.99 -17.60
CA ALA A 332 8.78 6.60 -18.23
C ALA A 332 8.36 7.79 -19.10
N PRO A 333 8.72 9.04 -18.74
CA PRO A 333 8.42 10.20 -19.57
C PRO A 333 9.15 10.08 -20.92
N GLN A 334 8.50 10.57 -21.97
CA GLN A 334 9.09 10.58 -23.31
C GLN A 334 10.42 11.35 -23.34
N GLY A 335 11.37 10.88 -24.16
CA GLY A 335 12.66 11.53 -24.34
C GLY A 335 13.82 10.72 -23.75
N ALA A 336 14.72 11.38 -23.02
CA ALA A 336 15.99 10.78 -22.59
C ALA A 336 15.80 9.60 -21.62
N VAL A 337 14.78 9.64 -20.75
CA VAL A 337 14.48 8.58 -19.77
C VAL A 337 14.01 7.32 -20.50
N ALA A 338 12.92 7.40 -21.26
CA ALA A 338 12.39 6.27 -22.03
C ALA A 338 13.40 5.70 -23.05
N ARG A 339 14.19 6.55 -23.75
CA ARG A 339 15.21 6.08 -24.71
C ARG A 339 16.34 5.26 -24.09
N ARG A 340 16.54 5.38 -22.78
CA ARG A 340 17.53 4.61 -22.02
C ARG A 340 16.93 3.40 -21.32
N GLY A 341 15.63 3.15 -21.48
CA GLY A 341 14.93 2.08 -20.75
C GLY A 341 14.83 2.34 -19.25
N LEU A 342 14.93 3.60 -18.82
CA LEU A 342 14.78 4.02 -17.44
C LEU A 342 13.34 4.43 -17.14
N VAL A 343 12.97 4.39 -15.87
CA VAL A 343 11.68 4.88 -15.36
C VAL A 343 11.89 6.11 -14.47
N ALA A 344 10.86 6.96 -14.40
CA ALA A 344 10.82 8.10 -13.50
C ALA A 344 9.37 8.27 -13.01
N PRO A 345 8.92 7.41 -12.07
CA PRO A 345 7.51 7.30 -11.69
C PRO A 345 6.86 8.63 -11.31
N GLU A 346 7.50 9.40 -10.42
CA GLU A 346 6.98 10.68 -9.94
C GLU A 346 6.83 11.73 -11.04
N ALA A 347 7.52 11.58 -12.19
CA ALA A 347 7.38 12.50 -13.31
C ALA A 347 5.96 12.51 -13.90
N GLN A 348 5.17 11.45 -13.71
CA GLN A 348 3.81 11.34 -14.21
C GLN A 348 2.88 12.43 -13.66
N VAL A 349 3.10 12.85 -12.41
CA VAL A 349 2.31 13.91 -11.78
C VAL A 349 2.95 15.29 -11.91
N MET A 350 4.19 15.38 -12.38
CA MET A 350 4.97 16.62 -12.45
C MET A 350 4.87 17.30 -13.82
N GLU A 351 3.63 17.57 -14.26
CA GLU A 351 3.36 18.27 -15.51
C GLU A 351 3.67 19.78 -15.40
N GLY A 352 3.86 20.45 -16.55
CA GLY A 352 4.29 21.86 -16.59
C GLY A 352 3.43 22.81 -15.75
N ALA A 353 2.09 22.66 -15.79
CA ALA A 353 1.19 23.48 -14.98
C ALA A 353 1.36 23.22 -13.47
N ARG A 354 1.52 21.95 -13.06
CA ARG A 354 1.71 21.55 -11.66
C ARG A 354 3.09 21.93 -11.13
N LEU A 355 4.12 21.93 -11.97
CA LEU A 355 5.45 22.46 -11.63
C LEU A 355 5.41 23.96 -11.34
N ILE A 356 4.70 24.72 -12.17
CA ILE A 356 4.46 26.15 -11.93
C ILE A 356 3.63 26.35 -10.66
N GLY A 357 2.59 25.53 -10.46
CA GLY A 357 1.77 25.51 -9.25
C GLY A 357 2.60 25.30 -7.99
N LEU A 358 3.50 24.31 -7.99
CA LEU A 358 4.43 24.06 -6.89
C LEU A 358 5.35 25.26 -6.66
N ALA A 359 5.97 25.81 -7.70
CA ALA A 359 6.88 26.96 -7.57
C ALA A 359 6.15 28.19 -7.00
N ASN A 360 4.93 28.47 -7.47
CA ASN A 360 4.08 29.55 -6.96
C ASN A 360 3.68 29.31 -5.51
N GLY A 361 3.32 28.08 -5.14
CA GLY A 361 2.98 27.70 -3.76
C GLY A 361 4.14 27.93 -2.81
N LEU A 362 5.35 27.44 -3.16
CA LEU A 362 6.56 27.65 -2.35
C LEU A 362 6.92 29.14 -2.24
N TYR A 363 6.79 29.90 -3.33
CA TYR A 363 6.99 31.35 -3.30
C TYR A 363 5.97 32.05 -2.40
N SER A 364 4.70 31.63 -2.44
CA SER A 364 3.64 32.15 -1.58
C SER A 364 3.95 31.90 -0.10
N LEU A 365 4.36 30.67 0.25
CA LEU A 365 4.75 30.32 1.62
C LEU A 365 5.82 31.25 2.19
N ILE A 366 6.83 31.60 1.39
CA ILE A 366 7.90 32.52 1.80
C ILE A 366 7.38 33.95 1.99
N ARG A 367 6.60 34.44 1.02
CA ARG A 367 6.26 35.87 0.94
C ARG A 367 5.04 36.25 1.78
N HIS A 368 4.10 35.33 1.91
CA HIS A 368 2.77 35.58 2.44
C HIS A 368 2.39 34.64 3.59
N GLY A 369 3.18 33.59 3.87
CA GLY A 369 2.77 32.51 4.76
C GLY A 369 1.86 31.49 4.04
N LEU A 370 1.22 30.64 4.84
CA LEU A 370 0.26 29.63 4.37
C LEU A 370 -1.02 30.25 3.80
#